data_AF-A0A2V8MCJ5-F1
#
_entry.id   AF-A0A2V8MCJ5-F1
#
_cell.length_a   1.000
_cell.length_b   1.000
_cell.length_c   1.000
_cell.angle_alpha   90.00
_cell.angle_beta   90.00
_cell.angle_gamma   90.00
#
_symmetry.space_group_name_H-M   'P 1'
#
loop_
_entity.id
_entity.type
_entity.pdbx_description
1 polymer ?
#
loop_
_entity_poly.entity_id
_entity_poly.type
_entity_poly.pdbx_seq_one_letter_code
_entity_poly.pdbx_strand_id
1 'polypeptide(L)'
;MRFSRLVEKVTESDVLIYTVGMYGGMAHNPTESRSMAEPQNRLRQLAEITGAYAHFPRDSDKCREVMAKIAQEVSEHYTIGYYPTNQMRDGRWRKIKVVVDRQPNAKYIVRSRAGYYAPGTEDGGRDLANDR
;
A
#
# COMPACT_ATOMS: atom_id res chain seq x y z
N MET A 1 -8.73 16.31 7.88
CA MET A 1 -7.71 15.29 8.21
C MET A 1 -6.48 15.54 7.34
N ARG A 2 -5.28 15.67 7.91
CA ARG A 2 -4.04 15.99 7.17
C ARG A 2 -3.48 14.70 6.52
N PHE A 3 -2.91 14.80 5.32
CA PHE A 3 -2.36 13.64 4.59
C PHE A 3 -1.36 12.81 5.40
N SER A 4 -0.56 13.45 6.26
CA SER A 4 0.37 12.76 7.16
C SER A 4 -0.32 11.79 8.13
N ARG A 5 -1.47 12.17 8.69
CA ARG A 5 -2.24 11.27 9.58
C ARG A 5 -2.91 10.12 8.83
N LEU A 6 -3.24 10.32 7.55
CA LEU A 6 -3.76 9.22 6.71
C LEU A 6 -2.67 8.17 6.51
N VAL A 7 -1.46 8.62 6.14
CA VAL A 7 -0.30 7.75 5.96
C VAL A 7 0.01 6.96 7.23
N GLU A 8 0.01 7.62 8.39
CA GLU A 8 0.23 6.98 9.69
C GLU A 8 -0.81 5.89 9.97
N LYS A 9 -2.12 6.22 9.88
CA LYS A 9 -3.19 5.24 10.10
C LYS A 9 -3.17 4.06 9.13
N VAL A 10 -2.85 4.32 7.86
CA VAL A 10 -2.72 3.27 6.84
C VAL A 10 -1.50 2.40 7.08
N THR A 11 -0.47 2.93 7.73
CA THR A 11 0.72 2.16 8.10
C THR A 11 0.48 1.30 9.35
N GLU A 12 -0.35 1.78 10.28
CA GLU A 12 -0.80 1.03 11.46
C GLU A 12 -1.82 -0.05 11.10
N SER A 13 -2.70 0.23 10.15
CA SER A 13 -3.72 -0.69 9.67
C SER A 13 -3.13 -1.62 8.62
N ASP A 14 -3.30 -2.94 8.75
CA ASP A 14 -2.80 -3.90 7.75
C ASP A 14 -3.73 -3.93 6.52
N VAL A 15 -3.68 -2.85 5.71
CA VAL A 15 -4.55 -2.64 4.55
C VAL A 15 -3.75 -2.41 3.27
N LEU A 16 -4.28 -2.92 2.15
CA LEU A 16 -3.72 -2.74 0.82
C LEU A 16 -4.55 -1.71 0.04
N ILE A 17 -3.93 -0.63 -0.43
CA ILE A 17 -4.63 0.46 -1.13
C ILE A 17 -4.13 0.58 -2.57
N TYR A 18 -4.99 0.26 -3.53
CA TYR A 18 -4.76 0.55 -4.94
C TYR A 18 -5.39 1.89 -5.32
N THR A 19 -4.60 2.77 -5.93
CA THR A 19 -5.11 4.05 -6.43
C THR A 19 -5.16 4.03 -7.95
N VAL A 20 -6.34 4.29 -8.52
CA VAL A 20 -6.54 4.42 -9.96
C VAL A 20 -7.08 5.82 -10.25
N GLY A 21 -6.34 6.60 -11.05
CA GLY A 21 -6.73 7.95 -11.43
C GLY A 21 -6.72 8.13 -12.94
N MET A 22 -7.88 8.36 -13.54
CA MET A 22 -7.96 8.64 -14.98
C MET A 22 -7.82 10.15 -15.21
N TYR A 23 -6.67 10.57 -15.75
CA TYR A 23 -6.37 11.98 -16.03
C TYR A 23 -6.27 12.28 -17.53
N GLY A 24 -6.47 11.26 -18.38
CA GLY A 24 -6.30 11.39 -19.81
C GLY A 24 -7.30 12.37 -20.40
N GLY A 25 -6.79 13.29 -21.22
CA GLY A 25 -7.58 14.34 -21.86
C GLY A 25 -7.96 15.51 -20.96
N MET A 26 -7.54 15.58 -19.68
CA MET A 26 -7.86 16.73 -18.82
C MET A 26 -6.82 17.84 -18.85
N ALA A 27 -5.55 17.52 -19.16
CA ALA A 27 -4.50 18.52 -19.28
C ALA A 27 -4.32 18.93 -20.74
N HIS A 28 -4.94 20.04 -21.12
CA HIS A 28 -4.83 20.61 -22.47
C HIS A 28 -3.65 21.59 -22.57
N ASN A 29 -3.07 21.98 -21.43
CA ASN A 29 -1.90 22.85 -21.36
C ASN A 29 -0.86 22.37 -20.31
N PRO A 30 0.40 22.83 -20.38
CA PRO A 30 1.47 22.45 -19.45
C PRO A 30 1.21 22.87 -17.99
N THR A 31 0.42 23.91 -17.78
CA THR A 31 0.08 24.44 -16.45
C THR A 31 -0.85 23.48 -15.71
N GLU A 32 -1.88 22.96 -16.37
CA GLU A 32 -2.79 21.93 -15.85
C GLU A 32 -2.06 20.62 -15.55
N SER A 33 -1.09 20.25 -16.38
CA SER A 33 -0.24 19.07 -16.14
C SER A 33 0.54 19.19 -14.83
N ARG A 34 1.06 20.39 -14.50
CA ARG A 34 1.73 20.64 -13.22
C ARG A 34 0.77 20.58 -12.04
N SER A 35 -0.44 21.12 -12.18
CA SER A 35 -1.46 21.05 -11.13
C SER A 35 -1.91 19.62 -10.83
N MET A 36 -1.83 18.71 -11.82
CA MET A 36 -2.15 17.29 -11.63
C MET A 36 -1.00 16.45 -11.08
N ALA A 37 0.24 16.96 -11.06
CA ALA A 37 1.39 16.22 -10.56
C ALA A 37 1.34 16.02 -9.04
N GLU A 38 0.85 17.00 -8.27
CA GLU A 38 0.77 16.89 -6.81
C GLU A 38 -0.25 15.83 -6.36
N PRO A 39 -1.50 15.81 -6.87
CA PRO A 39 -2.45 14.72 -6.60
C PRO A 39 -1.91 13.34 -6.98
N GLN A 40 -1.28 13.21 -8.16
CA GLN A 40 -0.71 11.94 -8.62
C GLN A 40 0.39 11.44 -7.69
N ASN A 41 1.27 12.34 -7.22
CA ASN A 41 2.34 11.97 -6.29
C ASN A 41 1.79 11.54 -4.94
N ARG A 42 0.75 12.20 -4.42
CA ARG A 42 0.09 11.80 -3.16
C ARG A 42 -0.57 10.42 -3.27
N LEU A 43 -1.25 10.15 -4.38
CA LEU A 43 -1.86 8.84 -4.64
C LEU A 43 -0.80 7.74 -4.79
N ARG A 44 0.28 8.03 -5.51
CA ARG A 44 1.43 7.13 -5.63
C ARG A 44 2.03 6.80 -4.27
N GLN A 45 2.29 7.81 -3.46
CA GLN A 45 2.83 7.61 -2.12
C GLN A 45 1.90 6.73 -1.27
N LEU A 46 0.58 6.97 -1.31
CA LEU A 46 -0.39 6.19 -0.55
C LEU A 46 -0.39 4.71 -0.96
N ALA A 47 -0.37 4.42 -2.27
CA ALA A 47 -0.32 3.04 -2.75
C ALA A 47 0.99 2.35 -2.36
N GLU A 48 2.13 3.01 -2.56
CA GLU A 48 3.47 2.47 -2.29
C GLU A 48 3.68 2.13 -0.81
N ILE A 49 3.16 2.93 0.11
CA ILE A 49 3.24 2.66 1.56
C ILE A 49 2.61 1.30 1.89
N THR A 50 1.50 0.96 1.24
CA THR A 50 0.81 -0.32 1.43
C THR A 50 1.42 -1.47 0.64
N GLY A 51 2.41 -1.21 -0.22
CA GLY A 51 3.02 -2.19 -1.11
C GLY A 51 2.28 -2.39 -2.45
N ALA A 52 1.27 -1.56 -2.73
CA ALA A 52 0.57 -1.49 -4.02
C ALA A 52 1.18 -0.42 -4.95
N TYR A 53 0.62 -0.27 -6.15
CA TYR A 53 1.01 0.76 -7.12
C TYR A 53 -0.15 1.67 -7.49
N ALA A 54 0.19 2.92 -7.82
CA ALA A 54 -0.75 3.84 -8.43
C ALA A 54 -0.78 3.67 -9.95
N HIS A 55 -1.99 3.58 -10.50
CA HIS A 55 -2.23 3.47 -11.92
C HIS A 55 -2.93 4.72 -12.44
N PHE A 56 -2.39 5.27 -13.54
CA PHE A 56 -2.94 6.48 -14.15
C PHE A 56 -3.28 6.22 -15.63
N PRO A 57 -4.35 5.45 -15.92
CA PRO A 57 -4.74 5.14 -17.29
C PRO A 57 -5.16 6.40 -18.06
N ARG A 58 -4.94 6.39 -19.38
CA ARG A 58 -5.26 7.51 -20.28
C ARG A 58 -6.70 7.51 -20.78
N ASP A 59 -7.36 6.36 -20.74
CA ASP A 59 -8.71 6.19 -21.26
C ASP A 59 -9.42 5.05 -20.51
N SER A 60 -10.70 4.88 -20.82
CA SER A 60 -11.56 3.89 -20.14
C SER A 60 -11.16 2.44 -20.46
N ASP A 61 -10.63 2.16 -21.66
CA ASP A 61 -10.19 0.82 -22.04
C ASP A 61 -8.95 0.42 -21.25
N LYS A 62 -7.97 1.32 -21.13
CA LYS A 62 -6.81 1.13 -20.28
C LYS A 62 -7.16 1.06 -18.80
N CYS A 63 -8.19 1.78 -18.35
CA CYS A 63 -8.70 1.65 -17.01
C CYS A 63 -9.25 0.23 -16.75
N ARG A 64 -10.00 -0.33 -17.70
CA ARG A 64 -10.50 -1.71 -17.63
C ARG A 64 -9.36 -2.73 -17.57
N GLU A 65 -8.33 -2.56 -18.39
CA GLU A 65 -7.13 -3.41 -18.39
C GLU A 65 -6.41 -3.35 -17.03
N VAL A 66 -6.23 -2.15 -16.47
CA VAL A 66 -5.64 -1.95 -15.14
C VAL A 66 -6.47 -2.63 -14.05
N MET A 67 -7.79 -2.47 -14.08
CA MET A 67 -8.68 -3.10 -13.08
C MET A 67 -8.63 -4.63 -13.15
N ALA A 68 -8.60 -5.21 -14.35
CA ALA A 68 -8.45 -6.65 -14.52
C ALA A 68 -7.12 -7.15 -13.94
N LYS A 69 -6.03 -6.40 -14.18
CA LYS A 69 -4.72 -6.70 -13.59
C LYS A 69 -4.73 -6.61 -12.07
N ILE A 70 -5.35 -5.58 -11.49
CA ILE A 70 -5.48 -5.45 -10.03
C ILE A 70 -6.26 -6.64 -9.46
N ALA A 71 -7.36 -7.05 -10.11
CA ALA A 71 -8.15 -8.20 -9.67
C ALA A 71 -7.32 -9.51 -9.68
N GLN A 72 -6.50 -9.71 -10.71
CA GLN A 72 -5.58 -10.84 -10.76
C GLN A 72 -4.53 -10.76 -9.63
N GLU A 73 -3.91 -9.60 -9.43
CA GLU A 73 -2.91 -9.41 -8.38
C GLU A 73 -3.47 -9.65 -6.97
N VAL A 74 -4.70 -9.20 -6.71
CA VAL A 74 -5.39 -9.45 -5.43
C VAL A 74 -5.70 -10.94 -5.26
N SER A 75 -6.03 -11.64 -6.36
CA SER A 75 -6.30 -13.09 -6.34
C SER A 75 -5.02 -13.93 -6.12
N GLU A 76 -3.87 -13.38 -6.49
CA GLU A 76 -2.54 -14.02 -6.36
C GLU A 76 -1.78 -13.50 -5.11
N HIS A 77 -2.47 -12.90 -4.15
CA HIS A 77 -1.85 -12.38 -2.93
C HIS A 77 -1.59 -13.49 -1.91
N TYR A 78 -0.35 -13.56 -1.40
CA TYR A 78 0.05 -14.53 -0.38
C TYR A 78 0.41 -13.83 0.94
N THR A 79 -0.12 -14.34 2.05
CA THR A 79 0.27 -13.90 3.39
C THR A 79 1.43 -14.75 3.93
N ILE A 80 2.52 -14.10 4.33
CA ILE A 80 3.69 -14.76 4.90
C ILE A 80 3.82 -14.36 6.38
N GLY A 81 3.75 -15.35 7.26
CA GLY A 81 4.04 -15.18 8.69
C GLY A 81 5.54 -15.32 8.98
N TYR A 82 6.08 -14.45 9.83
CA TYR A 82 7.45 -14.58 10.33
C TYR A 82 7.51 -14.15 11.79
N TYR A 83 8.47 -14.71 12.54
CA TYR A 83 8.75 -14.29 13.90
C TYR A 83 9.93 -13.33 13.91
N PRO A 84 9.79 -12.08 14.39
CA PRO A 84 10.91 -11.16 14.49
C PRO A 84 11.88 -11.64 15.58
N THR A 85 13.18 -11.49 15.32
CA THR A 85 14.23 -11.76 16.31
C THR A 85 14.16 -10.81 17.50
N ASN A 86 13.72 -9.57 17.29
CA ASN A 86 13.40 -8.63 18.35
C ASN A 86 11.93 -8.78 18.76
N GLN A 87 11.68 -9.23 19.99
CA GLN A 87 10.32 -9.40 20.54
C GLN A 87 9.81 -8.20 21.35
N MET A 88 10.61 -7.12 21.49
CA MET A 88 10.22 -5.95 22.26
C MET A 88 8.99 -5.24 21.68
N ARG A 89 7.99 -4.99 22.52
CA ARG A 89 6.77 -4.23 22.19
C ARG A 89 6.96 -2.76 22.48
N ASP A 90 7.86 -2.14 21.71
CA ASP A 90 8.40 -0.81 21.98
C ASP A 90 7.79 0.31 21.11
N GLY A 91 6.77 0.01 20.31
CA GLY A 91 6.16 1.00 19.41
C GLY A 91 7.06 1.46 18.26
N ARG A 92 8.26 0.89 18.08
CA ARG A 92 9.21 1.37 17.07
C ARG A 92 8.94 0.80 15.69
N TRP A 93 9.29 1.58 14.67
CA TRP A 93 9.24 1.17 13.27
C TRP A 93 10.21 0.02 12.98
N ARG A 94 9.71 -1.02 12.31
CA ARG A 94 10.47 -2.21 11.91
C ARG A 94 10.38 -2.38 10.41
N LYS A 95 11.52 -2.22 9.74
CA LYS A 95 11.63 -2.39 8.29
C LYS A 95 11.54 -3.88 7.92
N ILE A 96 10.79 -4.20 6.87
CA ILE A 96 10.72 -5.54 6.28
C ILE A 96 11.29 -5.46 4.86
N LYS A 97 11.97 -6.52 4.44
CA LYS A 97 12.37 -6.73 3.05
C LYS A 97 12.16 -8.21 2.71
N VAL A 98 11.32 -8.46 1.71
CA VAL A 98 11.14 -9.80 1.16
C VAL A 98 12.07 -9.97 -0.04
N VAL A 99 12.80 -11.08 -0.09
CA VAL A 99 13.64 -11.45 -1.22
C VAL A 99 13.22 -12.85 -1.64
N VAL A 100 13.05 -13.04 -2.95
CA VAL A 100 12.74 -14.34 -3.55
C VAL A 100 13.95 -14.78 -4.36
N ASP A 101 14.39 -16.01 -4.12
CA ASP A 101 15.49 -16.60 -4.89
C ASP A 101 15.06 -16.79 -6.34
N ARG A 102 15.79 -16.15 -7.26
CA ARG A 102 15.47 -16.17 -8.69
C ARG A 102 15.84 -17.53 -9.26
N GLN A 103 14.86 -18.26 -9.75
CA GLN A 103 15.12 -19.39 -10.64
C GLN A 103 15.45 -18.90 -12.06
N PRO A 104 16.31 -19.60 -12.82
CA PRO A 104 16.81 -19.14 -14.12
C PRO A 104 15.73 -18.70 -15.11
N ASN A 105 14.53 -19.29 -15.03
CA ASN A 105 13.43 -19.07 -15.96
C ASN A 105 12.22 -18.36 -15.34
N ALA A 106 12.29 -17.91 -14.08
CA ALA A 106 11.17 -17.31 -13.39
C ALA A 106 11.40 -15.82 -13.11
N LYS A 107 10.51 -14.96 -13.63
CA LYS A 107 10.48 -13.52 -13.33
C LYS A 107 9.44 -13.25 -12.24
N TYR A 108 9.87 -13.29 -10.98
CA TYR A 108 9.04 -12.89 -9.85
C TYR A 108 9.13 -11.38 -9.61
N ILE A 109 7.98 -10.73 -9.43
CA ILE A 109 7.88 -9.36 -8.95
C ILE A 109 7.46 -9.45 -7.49
N VAL A 110 8.38 -9.16 -6.57
CA VAL A 110 8.10 -9.19 -5.13
C VAL A 110 7.46 -7.87 -4.73
N ARG A 111 6.31 -7.95 -4.07
CA ARG A 111 5.64 -6.80 -3.46
C ARG A 111 5.42 -7.07 -1.98
N SER A 112 5.81 -6.12 -1.15
CA SER A 112 5.67 -6.21 0.30
C SER A 112 5.60 -4.81 0.90
N ARG A 113 4.90 -4.67 2.02
CA ARG A 113 4.99 -3.47 2.85
C ARG A 113 6.43 -3.17 3.25
N ALA A 114 6.78 -1.89 3.37
CA ALA A 114 8.14 -1.46 3.72
C ALA A 114 8.50 -1.78 5.18
N GLY A 115 7.51 -1.98 6.04
CA GLY A 115 7.67 -2.23 7.46
C GLY A 115 6.35 -2.17 8.21
N TYR A 116 6.42 -2.19 9.54
CA TYR A 116 5.30 -2.08 10.46
C TYR A 116 5.79 -1.45 11.77
N TYR A 117 4.88 -0.91 12.57
CA TYR A 117 5.17 -0.49 13.94
C TYR A 117 5.02 -1.69 14.88
N ALA A 118 5.97 -1.88 15.80
CA ALA A 118 5.79 -2.84 16.88
C ALA A 118 4.53 -2.46 17.68
N PRO A 119 3.72 -3.42 18.16
CA PRO A 119 2.60 -3.10 19.01
C PRO A 119 3.13 -2.35 20.24
N GLY A 120 2.72 -1.08 20.39
CA GLY A 120 2.99 -0.31 21.59
C GLY A 120 2.12 -0.79 22.72
N THR A 121 2.54 -0.56 23.96
CA THR A 121 1.79 -0.92 25.16
C THR A 121 0.50 -0.11 25.37
N GLU A 122 0.04 0.70 24.40
CA GLU A 122 -1.06 1.65 24.57
C GLU A 122 -2.38 1.30 23.86
N ASP A 123 -2.60 0.03 23.47
CA ASP A 123 -3.95 -0.43 23.10
C ASP A 123 -4.49 -1.50 24.06
N GLY A 124 -5.15 -1.00 25.10
CA GLY A 124 -6.57 -1.27 25.28
C GLY A 124 -7.04 -2.73 25.27
N GLY A 125 -6.70 -3.46 26.34
CA GLY A 125 -7.60 -4.50 26.86
C GLY A 125 -8.90 -3.87 27.38
N ARG A 126 -9.75 -3.37 26.47
CA ARG A 126 -11.14 -3.05 26.77
C ARG A 126 -12.00 -4.25 26.39
N ASP A 127 -12.49 -4.91 27.45
CA ASP A 127 -13.81 -5.51 27.53
C ASP A 127 -14.16 -6.62 26.55
N LEU A 128 -13.71 -7.85 26.85
CA LEU A 128 -14.46 -9.08 26.55
C LEU A 128 -14.68 -9.95 27.81
N ALA A 129 -14.62 -9.35 29.00
CA ALA A 129 -14.79 -10.06 30.28
C ALA A 129 -16.10 -9.73 31.01
N ASN A 130 -17.09 -9.11 30.34
CA ASN A 130 -18.41 -8.92 30.94
C ASN A 130 -19.53 -9.10 29.91
N ASP A 131 -19.81 -10.36 29.58
CA ASP A 131 -21.17 -10.76 29.26
C ASP A 131 -21.38 -12.19 29.83
N ARG A 132 -22.02 -12.23 31.00
CA ARG A 132 -22.61 -13.43 31.62
C ARG A 132 -24.12 -13.27 31.52
#